data_AF-A0A9X4KQW7-F1
#
_entry.id   AF-A0A9X4KQW7-F1
#
_cell.length_a   1.000
_cell.length_b   1.000
_cell.length_c   1.000
_cell.angle_alpha   90.00
_cell.angle_beta   90.00
_cell.angle_gamma   90.00
#
_symmetry.space_group_name_H-M   'P 1'
#
loop_
_entity.id
_entity.type
_entity.pdbx_description
1 polymer ?
#
loop_
_entity_poly.entity_id
_entity_poly.type
_entity_poly.pdbx_seq_one_letter_code
_entity_poly.pdbx_strand_id
1 'polypeptide(L)'
;MAWRRRTSWGAYVFGLFPSRHLQGEDARETERADVSTWSEPPNIRLIRTRSRKRAARSATEPMRTHTAKREAYREQVEAQLAEERAFVERMQGYGAVRIGELPLLGAKERMRLLNWIGRCTAASSRSFVTADGHSIAVLMPDEEETALLRSEDGELVMPDYLIEVQIGGMQHG
;
A
#
# COMPACT_ATOMS: atom_id res chain seq x y z
N MET A 1 19.87 33.23 29.22
CA MET A 1 19.47 32.67 27.91
C MET A 1 20.06 31.27 27.76
N ALA A 2 19.25 30.21 27.86
CA ALA A 2 19.73 28.82 27.77
C ALA A 2 19.45 28.24 26.37
N TRP A 3 20.49 28.14 25.54
CA TRP A 3 20.42 27.50 24.23
C TRP A 3 20.30 25.97 24.39
N ARG A 4 19.11 25.43 24.12
CA ARG A 4 18.86 23.99 24.13
C ARG A 4 19.35 23.39 22.80
N ARG A 5 20.61 22.95 22.75
CA ARG A 5 21.16 22.25 21.57
C ARG A 5 20.43 20.92 21.38
N ARG A 6 19.63 20.82 20.32
CA ARG A 6 18.88 19.61 19.94
C ARG A 6 19.84 18.70 19.17
N THR A 7 20.29 17.58 19.77
CA THR A 7 21.12 16.58 19.07
C THR A 7 20.29 15.82 18.04
N SER A 8 20.83 15.66 16.82
CA SER A 8 20.19 14.91 15.73
C SER A 8 20.14 13.40 16.01
N TRP A 9 19.20 12.70 15.38
CA TRP A 9 19.02 11.25 15.57
C TRP A 9 20.22 10.42 15.11
N GLY A 10 20.90 10.83 14.04
CA GLY A 10 22.12 10.16 13.57
C GLY A 10 23.24 10.16 14.61
N ALA A 11 23.39 11.23 15.39
CA ALA A 11 24.37 11.28 16.47
C ALA A 11 24.10 10.25 17.58
N TYR A 12 22.83 9.89 17.78
CA TYR A 12 22.44 8.87 18.77
C TYR A 12 22.74 7.45 18.28
N VAL A 13 22.50 7.17 17.00
CA VAL A 13 22.78 5.86 16.38
C VAL A 13 24.27 5.57 16.30
N PHE A 14 25.08 6.58 15.95
CA PHE A 14 26.52 6.44 15.77
C PHE A 14 27.35 6.81 17.01
N GLY A 15 26.71 7.12 18.15
CA GLY A 15 27.40 7.46 19.39
C GLY A 15 28.27 8.72 19.31
N LEU A 16 28.01 9.61 18.35
CA LEU A 16 28.72 10.87 18.16
C LEU A 16 28.26 11.87 19.22
N PHE A 17 28.75 11.70 20.44
CA PHE A 17 28.50 12.65 21.52
C PHE A 17 29.48 13.82 21.40
N PRO A 18 29.03 15.06 21.63
CA PRO A 18 29.96 16.18 21.72
C PRO A 18 30.97 15.90 22.84
N SER A 19 32.24 15.85 22.49
CA SER A 19 33.34 15.75 23.46
C SER A 19 33.32 17.01 24.33
N ARG A 20 33.31 16.82 25.66
CA ARG A 20 33.57 17.92 26.58
C ARG A 20 35.07 18.03 26.75
N HIS A 21 35.66 19.03 26.13
CA HIS A 21 37.03 19.42 26.45
C HIS A 21 37.00 20.05 27.84
N LEU A 22 37.61 19.38 28.82
CA LEU A 22 37.87 19.97 30.12
C LEU A 22 39.05 20.92 29.94
N GLN A 23 38.76 22.14 29.49
CA GLN A 23 39.73 23.22 29.53
C GLN A 23 39.76 23.72 30.98
N GLY A 24 40.86 23.46 31.67
CA GLY A 24 41.11 24.00 33.00
C GLY A 24 41.31 25.51 32.88
N GLU A 25 40.51 26.27 33.62
CA GLU A 25 40.93 27.62 33.99
C GLU A 25 41.69 27.42 35.31
N ASP A 26 43.02 27.50 35.24
CA ASP A 26 43.88 27.49 36.42
C ASP A 26 43.75 28.85 37.09
N ALA A 27 42.79 28.98 38.01
CA ALA A 27 42.82 30.05 38.99
C ALA A 27 43.99 29.77 39.93
N ARG A 28 45.19 30.19 39.52
CA ARG A 28 46.40 30.09 40.36
C ARG A 28 46.27 31.07 41.51
N GLU A 29 46.47 30.59 42.73
CA GLU A 29 46.52 31.46 43.91
C GLU A 29 47.83 32.24 43.99
N THR A 30 48.90 31.74 43.37
CA THR A 30 50.23 32.37 43.37
C THR A 30 50.96 32.20 42.04
N GLU A 31 51.60 33.26 41.56
CA GLU A 31 52.51 33.20 40.38
C GLU A 31 53.99 33.09 40.76
N ARG A 32 54.27 32.62 41.99
CA ARG A 32 55.62 32.52 42.54
C ARG A 32 56.39 31.36 41.92
N ALA A 33 57.51 31.65 41.26
CA ALA A 33 58.34 30.65 40.58
C ALA A 33 59.10 29.69 41.53
N ASP A 34 59.18 30.04 42.81
CA ASP A 34 59.81 29.25 43.87
C ASP A 34 58.89 28.16 44.46
N VAL A 35 57.61 28.11 44.06
CA VAL A 35 56.64 27.14 44.55
C VAL A 35 56.35 26.08 43.48
N SER A 36 56.36 24.81 43.88
CA SER A 36 56.08 23.69 42.97
C SER A 36 54.58 23.60 42.67
N THR A 37 54.21 23.37 41.41
CA THR A 37 52.81 23.16 40.99
C THR A 37 52.11 22.03 41.76
N TRP A 38 52.87 21.04 42.25
CA TRP A 38 52.33 19.93 43.05
C TRP A 38 51.89 20.33 44.46
N SER A 39 52.35 21.49 44.95
CA SER A 39 51.98 22.03 46.26
C SER A 39 50.76 22.97 46.21
N GLU A 40 50.26 23.30 45.02
CA GLU A 40 49.04 24.08 44.85
C GLU A 40 47.79 23.23 45.10
N PRO A 41 46.71 23.81 45.65
CA PRO A 41 45.48 23.09 45.89
C PRO A 41 44.85 22.62 44.55
N PRO A 42 44.33 21.38 44.48
CA PRO A 42 43.75 20.86 43.25
C PRO A 42 42.44 21.57 42.90
N ASN A 43 42.21 21.83 41.61
CA ASN A 43 40.94 22.36 41.13
C ASN A 43 39.87 21.25 41.12
N ILE A 44 39.00 21.24 42.13
CA ILE A 44 37.94 20.25 42.26
C ILE A 44 36.75 20.64 41.38
N ARG A 45 36.48 19.86 40.33
CA ARG A 45 35.26 20.01 39.52
C ARG A 45 34.30 18.84 39.68
N LEU A 46 33.10 19.15 40.17
CA LEU A 46 32.02 18.18 40.31
C LEU A 46 31.40 17.86 38.95
N ILE A 47 31.67 16.65 38.44
CA ILE A 47 31.04 16.13 37.22
C ILE A 47 29.68 15.55 37.61
N ARG A 48 28.60 16.05 36.99
CA ARG A 48 27.28 15.41 37.13
C ARG A 48 27.26 14.09 36.37
N THR A 49 26.84 13.01 37.02
CA THR A 49 26.67 11.71 36.38
C THR A 49 25.57 11.79 35.32
N ARG A 50 25.88 11.35 34.09
CA ARG A 50 24.88 11.19 33.02
C ARG A 50 24.13 9.86 33.15
N SER A 51 23.86 9.43 34.39
CA SER A 51 23.14 8.18 34.64
C SER A 51 21.78 8.27 33.95
N ARG A 52 21.58 7.43 32.93
CA ARG A 52 20.27 7.14 32.34
C ARG A 52 19.46 6.34 33.35
N LYS A 53 19.28 6.83 34.59
CA LYS A 53 18.22 6.32 35.47
C LYS A 53 16.97 6.40 34.64
N ARG A 54 16.49 5.22 34.24
CA ARG A 54 15.38 5.00 33.30
C ARG A 54 14.33 6.06 33.59
N ALA A 55 14.22 7.06 32.70
CA ALA A 55 12.99 7.82 32.64
C ALA A 55 11.88 6.76 32.56
N ALA A 56 10.92 6.81 33.49
CA ALA A 56 9.81 5.86 33.52
C ALA A 56 9.33 5.67 32.09
N ARG A 57 9.23 4.41 31.64
CA ARG A 57 8.79 4.08 30.28
C ARG A 57 7.59 4.99 29.99
N SER A 58 7.74 5.96 29.08
CA SER A 58 6.61 6.80 28.71
C SER A 58 5.51 5.84 28.31
N ALA A 59 4.31 6.01 28.86
CA ALA A 59 3.17 5.21 28.45
C ALA A 59 3.13 5.25 26.91
N THR A 60 3.42 4.11 26.27
CA THR A 60 3.39 4.00 24.82
C THR A 60 2.02 4.51 24.39
N GLU A 61 1.97 5.56 23.58
CA GLU A 61 0.68 6.04 23.07
C GLU A 61 -0.03 4.86 22.41
N PRO A 62 -1.29 4.57 22.78
CA PRO A 62 -2.01 3.47 22.18
C PRO A 62 -2.13 3.72 20.67
N MET A 63 -1.75 2.72 19.88
CA MET A 63 -1.82 2.79 18.42
C MET A 63 -3.24 3.21 18.00
N ARG A 64 -3.34 4.28 17.21
CA ARG A 64 -4.64 4.84 16.80
C ARG A 64 -5.40 3.77 16.01
N THR A 65 -6.60 3.42 16.47
CA THR A 65 -7.40 2.37 15.87
C THR A 65 -8.04 2.86 14.57
N HIS A 66 -7.85 2.12 13.47
CA HIS A 66 -8.43 2.39 12.14
C HIS A 66 -9.65 1.50 11.83
N THR A 67 -10.41 1.06 12.84
CA THR A 67 -11.54 0.12 12.69
C THR A 67 -12.60 0.66 11.74
N ALA A 68 -13.06 1.90 11.93
CA ALA A 68 -14.08 2.51 11.06
C ALA A 68 -13.63 2.56 9.57
N LYS A 69 -12.34 2.84 9.31
CA LYS A 69 -11.81 2.83 7.93
C LYS A 69 -11.76 1.42 7.35
N ARG A 70 -11.45 0.42 8.17
CA ARG A 70 -11.43 -1.00 7.77
C ARG A 70 -12.83 -1.53 7.49
N GLU A 71 -13.81 -1.14 8.29
CA GLU A 71 -15.21 -1.51 8.11
C GLU A 71 -15.78 -0.89 6.83
N ALA A 72 -15.61 0.41 6.63
CA ALA A 72 -16.05 1.08 5.39
C ALA A 72 -15.39 0.48 4.14
N TYR A 73 -14.10 0.13 4.20
CA TYR A 73 -13.43 -0.53 3.08
C TYR A 73 -13.99 -1.94 2.83
N ARG A 74 -14.30 -2.69 3.89
CA ARG A 74 -14.89 -4.02 3.77
C ARG A 74 -16.25 -3.96 3.08
N GLU A 75 -17.13 -3.06 3.51
CA GLU A 75 -18.45 -2.86 2.90
C GLU A 75 -18.35 -2.53 1.41
N GLN A 76 -17.40 -1.66 1.03
CA GLN A 76 -17.16 -1.32 -0.38
C GLN A 76 -16.70 -2.54 -1.20
N VAL A 77 -15.80 -3.35 -0.66
CA VAL A 77 -15.31 -4.56 -1.33
C VAL A 77 -16.43 -5.59 -1.46
N GLU A 78 -17.23 -5.80 -0.42
CA GLU A 78 -18.37 -6.72 -0.45
C GLU A 78 -19.42 -6.29 -1.48
N ALA A 79 -19.73 -5.00 -1.57
CA ALA A 79 -20.63 -4.46 -2.59
C ALA A 79 -20.07 -4.67 -4.00
N GLN A 80 -18.78 -4.41 -4.22
CA GLN A 80 -18.13 -4.67 -5.51
C GLN A 80 -18.24 -6.15 -5.89
N LEU A 81 -17.88 -7.07 -4.98
CA LEU A 81 -17.98 -8.51 -5.20
C LEU A 81 -19.41 -8.97 -5.54
N ALA A 82 -20.42 -8.35 -4.92
CA ALA A 82 -21.82 -8.63 -5.25
C ALA A 82 -22.18 -8.17 -6.67
N GLU A 83 -21.76 -6.97 -7.08
CA GLU A 83 -21.92 -6.47 -8.46
C GLU A 83 -21.23 -7.42 -9.47
N GLU A 84 -20.02 -7.87 -9.16
CA GLU A 84 -19.24 -8.78 -10.00
C GLU A 84 -19.98 -10.11 -10.24
N ARG A 85 -20.45 -10.71 -9.14
CA ARG A 85 -21.18 -11.99 -9.17
C ARG A 85 -22.49 -11.85 -9.93
N ALA A 86 -23.26 -10.80 -9.66
CA ALA A 86 -24.52 -10.55 -10.36
C ALA A 86 -24.31 -10.42 -11.88
N PHE A 87 -23.22 -9.78 -12.33
CA PHE A 87 -22.91 -9.72 -13.76
C PHE A 87 -22.59 -11.09 -14.35
N VAL A 88 -21.76 -11.88 -13.65
CA VAL A 88 -21.39 -13.23 -14.07
C VAL A 88 -22.60 -14.17 -14.13
N GLU A 89 -23.51 -14.08 -13.16
CA GLU A 89 -24.76 -14.84 -13.13
C GLU A 89 -25.70 -14.45 -14.29
N ARG A 90 -25.82 -13.15 -14.60
CA ARG A 90 -26.62 -12.70 -15.75
C ARG A 90 -26.05 -13.20 -17.07
N MET A 91 -24.74 -13.10 -17.25
CA MET A 91 -24.07 -13.60 -18.46
C MET A 91 -24.24 -15.12 -18.61
N GLN A 92 -24.19 -15.88 -17.50
CA GLN A 92 -24.51 -17.32 -17.52
C GLN A 92 -25.97 -17.58 -17.90
N GLY A 93 -26.90 -16.78 -17.39
CA GLY A 93 -28.33 -16.89 -17.71
C GLY A 93 -28.64 -16.64 -19.19
N TYR A 94 -27.82 -15.84 -19.89
CA TYR A 94 -27.93 -15.65 -21.33
C TYR A 94 -27.38 -16.84 -22.14
N GLY A 95 -26.52 -17.68 -21.57
CA GLY A 95 -25.84 -18.74 -22.29
C GLY A 95 -24.83 -18.19 -23.30
N ALA A 96 -24.91 -18.65 -24.54
CA ALA A 96 -24.14 -18.09 -25.64
C ALA A 96 -24.87 -16.88 -26.23
N VAL A 97 -24.29 -15.68 -26.07
CA VAL A 97 -24.93 -14.42 -26.46
C VAL A 97 -24.00 -13.58 -27.34
N ARG A 98 -24.57 -12.95 -28.37
CA ARG A 98 -23.85 -12.05 -29.27
C ARG A 98 -23.77 -10.63 -28.67
N ILE A 99 -22.74 -9.86 -29.04
CA ILE A 99 -22.58 -8.48 -28.57
C ILE A 99 -23.81 -7.63 -28.91
N GLY A 100 -24.35 -7.78 -30.12
CA GLY A 100 -25.52 -7.02 -30.57
C GLY A 100 -26.82 -7.33 -29.82
N GLU A 101 -26.87 -8.44 -29.09
CA GLU A 101 -28.05 -8.89 -28.32
C GLU A 101 -27.98 -8.47 -26.84
N LEU A 102 -26.83 -7.95 -26.39
CA LEU A 102 -26.67 -7.53 -25.01
C LEU A 102 -27.55 -6.31 -24.71
N PRO A 103 -28.17 -6.27 -23.51
CA PRO A 103 -28.90 -5.10 -23.06
C PRO A 103 -27.96 -3.93 -22.79
N LEU A 104 -28.53 -2.76 -22.47
CA LEU A 104 -27.75 -1.61 -22.00
C LEU A 104 -26.95 -2.00 -20.75
N LEU A 105 -25.61 -1.90 -20.83
CA LEU A 105 -24.71 -2.25 -19.74
C LEU A 105 -24.28 -1.04 -18.90
N GLY A 106 -23.97 -1.25 -17.64
CA GLY A 106 -23.28 -0.25 -16.83
C GLY A 106 -21.82 -0.05 -17.27
N ALA A 107 -21.23 1.10 -16.93
CA ALA A 107 -19.84 1.43 -17.31
C ALA A 107 -18.81 0.37 -16.80
N LYS A 108 -18.99 -0.11 -15.56
CA LYS A 108 -18.14 -1.16 -14.97
C LYS A 108 -18.31 -2.51 -15.67
N GLU A 109 -19.53 -2.83 -16.08
CA GLU A 109 -19.87 -4.08 -16.74
C GLU A 109 -19.27 -4.14 -18.14
N ARG A 110 -19.36 -3.03 -18.90
CA ARG A 110 -18.65 -2.89 -20.17
C ARG A 110 -17.14 -3.10 -19.99
N MET A 111 -16.52 -2.45 -19.00
CA MET A 111 -15.08 -2.59 -18.76
C MET A 111 -14.70 -4.06 -18.49
N ARG A 112 -15.51 -4.77 -17.71
CA ARG A 112 -15.32 -6.18 -17.42
C ARG A 112 -15.48 -7.06 -18.66
N LEU A 113 -16.53 -6.82 -19.45
CA LEU A 113 -16.78 -7.51 -20.71
C LEU A 113 -15.60 -7.35 -21.68
N LEU A 114 -15.12 -6.12 -21.87
CA LEU A 114 -13.98 -5.83 -22.74
C LEU A 114 -12.69 -6.46 -22.20
N ASN A 115 -12.50 -6.51 -20.88
CA ASN A 115 -11.38 -7.24 -20.29
C ASN A 115 -11.45 -8.74 -20.61
N TRP A 116 -12.63 -9.35 -20.52
CA TRP A 116 -12.82 -10.76 -20.87
C TRP A 116 -12.49 -11.02 -22.34
N ILE A 117 -13.01 -10.18 -23.24
CA ILE A 117 -12.72 -10.27 -24.68
C ILE A 117 -11.22 -10.12 -24.93
N GLY A 118 -10.55 -9.14 -24.31
CA GLY A 118 -9.11 -8.94 -24.41
C GLY A 118 -8.30 -10.16 -23.95
N ARG A 119 -8.72 -10.80 -22.86
CA ARG A 119 -8.07 -12.02 -22.36
C ARG A 119 -8.29 -13.22 -23.28
N CYS A 120 -9.53 -13.43 -23.74
CA CYS A 120 -9.84 -14.52 -24.66
C CYS A 120 -9.12 -14.34 -26.01
N THR A 121 -9.10 -13.14 -26.57
CA THR A 121 -8.44 -12.87 -27.85
C THR A 121 -6.92 -13.03 -27.79
N ALA A 122 -6.29 -12.77 -26.64
CA ALA A 122 -4.87 -13.02 -26.42
C ALA A 122 -4.53 -14.52 -26.22
N ALA A 123 -5.50 -15.33 -25.76
CA ALA A 123 -5.31 -16.76 -25.54
C ALA A 123 -5.53 -17.57 -26.83
N SER A 124 -4.67 -18.55 -27.09
CA SER A 124 -4.84 -19.45 -28.26
C SER A 124 -6.12 -20.27 -28.21
N SER A 125 -6.59 -20.63 -27.01
CA SER A 125 -7.83 -21.37 -26.78
C SER A 125 -9.08 -20.50 -26.91
N ARG A 126 -8.93 -19.18 -27.07
CA ARG A 126 -10.04 -18.21 -27.05
C ARG A 126 -10.91 -18.26 -25.80
N SER A 127 -10.32 -18.73 -24.70
CA SER A 127 -10.99 -18.91 -23.42
C SER A 127 -10.04 -18.73 -22.24
N PHE A 128 -10.60 -18.45 -21.07
CA PHE A 128 -9.87 -18.46 -19.81
C PHE A 128 -10.79 -18.81 -18.64
N VAL A 129 -10.20 -19.19 -17.51
CA VAL A 129 -10.92 -19.49 -16.27
C VAL A 129 -10.72 -18.33 -15.27
N THR A 130 -11.81 -17.87 -14.66
CA THR A 130 -11.81 -16.86 -13.60
C THR A 130 -11.39 -17.47 -12.26
N ALA A 131 -10.98 -16.64 -11.29
CA ALA A 131 -10.63 -17.11 -9.94
C ALA A 131 -11.81 -17.83 -9.24
N ASP A 132 -13.04 -17.46 -9.58
CA ASP A 132 -14.27 -18.06 -9.05
C ASP A 132 -14.68 -19.34 -9.79
N GLY A 133 -13.87 -19.83 -10.73
CA GLY A 133 -14.10 -21.09 -11.45
C GLY A 133 -14.98 -20.99 -12.69
N HIS A 134 -15.41 -19.81 -13.12
CA HIS A 134 -16.17 -19.66 -14.37
C HIS A 134 -15.23 -19.71 -15.57
N SER A 135 -15.56 -20.57 -16.54
CA SER A 135 -14.93 -20.62 -17.86
C SER A 135 -15.62 -19.63 -18.79
N ILE A 136 -14.85 -18.71 -19.37
CA ILE A 136 -15.34 -17.71 -20.31
C ILE A 136 -14.70 -17.99 -21.65
N ALA A 137 -15.52 -18.11 -22.69
CA ALA A 137 -15.09 -18.34 -24.07
C ALA A 137 -15.65 -17.25 -25.00
N VAL A 138 -14.88 -16.93 -26.03
CA VAL A 138 -15.28 -15.98 -27.08
C VAL A 138 -15.07 -16.64 -28.44
N LEU A 139 -16.11 -16.66 -29.27
CA LEU A 139 -16.00 -17.03 -30.68
C LEU A 139 -15.97 -15.77 -31.55
N MET A 140 -15.05 -15.78 -32.53
CA MET A 140 -14.93 -14.72 -33.52
C MET A 140 -16.06 -14.87 -34.54
N PRO A 141 -16.63 -13.76 -35.06
CA PRO A 141 -17.58 -13.84 -36.16
C PRO A 141 -16.89 -14.32 -37.45
N ASP A 142 -17.65 -15.00 -38.32
CA ASP A 142 -17.15 -15.58 -39.58
C ASP A 142 -17.01 -14.53 -40.70
N GLU A 143 -17.87 -13.51 -40.69
CA GLU A 143 -17.81 -12.34 -41.58
C GLU A 143 -17.44 -11.11 -40.73
N GLU A 144 -17.07 -9.96 -41.33
CA GLU A 144 -16.80 -8.71 -40.60
C GLU A 144 -18.09 -8.11 -39.96
N GLU A 145 -18.92 -8.95 -39.35
CA GLU A 145 -20.11 -8.58 -38.60
C GLU A 145 -19.70 -7.69 -37.42
N THR A 146 -20.10 -6.44 -37.50
CA THR A 146 -19.96 -5.47 -36.42
C THR A 146 -21.28 -5.31 -35.68
N ALA A 147 -21.21 -5.23 -34.35
CA ALA A 147 -22.32 -4.92 -33.47
C ALA A 147 -22.08 -3.63 -32.69
N LEU A 148 -23.19 -3.07 -32.19
CA LEU A 148 -23.19 -1.88 -31.35
C LEU A 148 -23.39 -2.27 -29.88
N LEU A 149 -22.34 -2.19 -29.09
CA LEU A 149 -22.40 -2.38 -27.64
C LEU A 149 -22.89 -1.08 -26.97
N ARG A 150 -24.05 -1.14 -26.32
CA ARG A 150 -24.63 0.01 -25.62
C ARG A 150 -24.29 -0.01 -24.13
N SER A 151 -23.84 1.13 -23.63
CA SER A 151 -23.56 1.32 -22.20
C SER A 151 -23.96 2.71 -21.71
N GLU A 152 -24.17 2.86 -20.40
CA GLU A 152 -24.61 4.12 -19.76
C GLU A 152 -23.72 5.33 -20.09
N ASP A 153 -22.44 5.11 -20.35
CA ASP A 153 -21.43 6.13 -20.63
C ASP A 153 -20.99 6.16 -22.12
N GLY A 154 -21.71 5.47 -23.00
CA GLY A 154 -21.55 5.58 -24.45
C GLY A 154 -21.81 4.29 -25.22
N GLU A 155 -21.68 4.38 -26.54
CA GLU A 155 -21.81 3.24 -27.45
C GLU A 155 -20.45 2.91 -28.09
N LEU A 156 -20.21 1.62 -28.34
CA LEU A 156 -18.99 1.12 -28.96
C LEU A 156 -19.33 0.19 -30.12
N VAL A 157 -18.83 0.51 -31.31
CA VAL A 157 -18.89 -0.39 -32.47
C VAL A 157 -17.71 -1.36 -32.42
N MET A 158 -17.99 -2.66 -32.46
CA MET A 158 -16.97 -3.71 -32.38
C MET A 158 -17.43 -4.98 -33.10
N PRO A 159 -16.55 -5.96 -33.35
CA PRO A 159 -16.96 -7.23 -33.93
C PRO A 159 -18.02 -7.93 -33.06
N ASP A 160 -18.99 -8.58 -33.70
CA ASP A 160 -20.10 -9.25 -33.04
C ASP A 160 -19.68 -10.62 -32.46
N TYR A 161 -18.88 -10.56 -31.41
CA TYR A 161 -18.40 -11.74 -30.71
C TYR A 161 -19.55 -12.53 -30.07
N LEU A 162 -19.51 -13.86 -30.19
CA LEU A 162 -20.34 -14.73 -29.36
C LEU A 162 -19.59 -15.02 -28.06
N ILE A 163 -20.21 -14.70 -26.94
CA ILE A 163 -19.65 -14.88 -25.60
C ILE A 163 -20.43 -15.98 -24.90
N GLU A 164 -19.70 -16.92 -24.31
CA GLU A 164 -20.28 -17.99 -23.50
C GLU A 164 -19.61 -18.03 -22.13
N VAL A 165 -20.44 -18.11 -21.08
CA VAL A 165 -19.98 -18.27 -19.70
C VAL A 165 -20.51 -19.58 -19.15
N GLN A 166 -19.61 -20.46 -18.75
CA GLN A 166 -19.92 -21.76 -18.17
C GLN A 166 -19.29 -21.89 -16.79
N ILE A 167 -19.94 -22.62 -15.88
CA ILE A 167 -19.31 -23.01 -14.62
C ILE A 167 -18.23 -24.04 -14.97
N GLY A 168 -16.97 -23.66 -14.82
CA GLY A 168 -15.85 -24.56 -15.04
C GLY A 168 -15.88 -25.65 -13.96
N GLY A 169 -16.20 -26.88 -14.37
CA GLY A 169 -15.85 -28.04 -13.57
C GLY A 169 -14.33 -28.02 -13.35
N MET A 170 -13.90 -28.09 -12.10
CA MET A 170 -12.50 -28.15 -11.68
C MET A 170 -11.73 -29.17 -12.54
N GLN A 171 -10.99 -28.72 -13.55
CA GLN A 171 -9.91 -29.52 -14.13
C GLN A 171 -8.67 -29.28 -13.28
N HIS A 172 -8.57 -30.04 -12.18
CA HIS A 172 -7.29 -30.30 -11.55
C HIS A 172 -6.50 -31.24 -12.49
N GLY A 173 -5.47 -30.69 -13.12
CA GLY A 173 -4.41 -31.43 -13.81
C GLY A 173 -3.07 -31.06 -13.20
#